data_AF-A0A5K0WWY3-F1
#
_entry.id   AF-A0A5K0WWY3-F1
#
_cell.length_a   1.000
_cell.length_b   1.000
_cell.length_c   1.000
_cell.angle_alpha   90.00
_cell.angle_beta   90.00
_cell.angle_gamma   90.00
#
_symmetry.space_group_name_H-M   'P 1'
#
loop_
_entity.id
_entity.type
_entity.pdbx_description
1 polymer ?
#
loop_
_entity_poly.entity_id
_entity_poly.type
_entity_poly.pdbx_seq_one_letter_code
_entity_poly.pdbx_strand_id
1 'polypeptide(L)'
;WSQLQDHGTSHFCIVDAERNAVSLTSTVNYPFGASVLSPSTGILLNNEMDDFSMPVDTGEGGLPAAPSNFIQPNKRPLSSMTPIIVLK
;
A
#
# COMPACT_ATOMS: atom_id res chain seq x y z
N TRP A 1 -16.34 -4.82 -20.94
CA TRP A 1 -15.68 -4.97 -19.64
C TRP A 1 -14.58 -3.94 -19.55
N SER A 2 -14.90 -2.74 -19.05
CA SER A 2 -13.87 -1.75 -18.74
C SER A 2 -13.23 -2.21 -17.44
N GLN A 3 -11.95 -2.57 -17.46
CA GLN A 3 -11.16 -2.60 -16.24
C GLN A 3 -11.31 -1.20 -15.63
N LEU A 4 -11.93 -1.13 -14.45
CA LEU A 4 -11.92 0.09 -13.63
C LEU A 4 -10.46 0.54 -13.55
N GLN A 5 -10.20 1.84 -13.72
CA GLN A 5 -8.86 2.40 -13.55
C GLN A 5 -8.34 1.96 -12.17
N ASP A 6 -7.45 0.97 -12.18
CA ASP A 6 -6.85 0.39 -10.99
C ASP A 6 -5.43 0.97 -10.85
N HIS A 7 -5.10 1.40 -9.64
CA HIS A 7 -3.89 2.12 -9.32
C HIS A 7 -2.85 1.27 -8.57
N GLY A 8 -2.94 -0.07 -8.66
CA GLY A 8 -1.81 -0.95 -8.31
C GLY A 8 -1.88 -1.58 -6.91
N THR A 9 -3.05 -1.55 -6.27
CA THR A 9 -3.29 -2.24 -4.98
C THR A 9 -4.43 -3.25 -5.14
N SER A 10 -4.16 -4.50 -4.78
CA SER A 10 -5.10 -5.61 -4.97
C SER A 10 -5.74 -6.04 -3.65
N HIS A 11 -7.04 -6.31 -3.69
CA HIS A 11 -7.78 -6.84 -2.55
C HIS A 11 -8.53 -8.12 -2.93
N PHE A 12 -8.50 -9.10 -2.04
CA PHE A 12 -9.30 -10.32 -2.20
C PHE A 12 -9.73 -10.89 -0.86
N CYS A 13 -10.79 -11.70 -0.91
CA CYS A 13 -11.38 -12.36 0.24
C CYS A 13 -11.45 -13.87 0.00
N ILE A 14 -11.23 -14.64 1.07
CA ILE A 14 -11.33 -16.11 1.06
C ILE A 14 -12.28 -16.51 2.19
N VAL A 15 -13.20 -17.41 1.89
CA VAL A 15 -13.98 -18.16 2.89
C VAL A 15 -13.84 -19.63 2.56
N ASP A 16 -13.38 -20.43 3.52
CA ASP A 16 -13.20 -21.87 3.32
C ASP A 16 -14.42 -22.69 3.75
N ALA A 17 -14.35 -24.02 3.57
CA ALA A 17 -15.43 -24.94 3.88
C ALA A 17 -15.75 -25.04 5.39
N GLU A 18 -14.77 -24.71 6.25
CA GLU A 18 -14.91 -24.68 7.71
C GLU A 18 -15.41 -23.31 8.21
N ARG A 19 -15.68 -22.38 7.29
CA ARG A 19 -16.10 -20.99 7.54
C ARG A 19 -15.02 -20.12 8.16
N ASN A 20 -13.73 -20.46 8.02
CA ASN A 20 -12.67 -19.49 8.26
C ASN A 20 -12.74 -18.40 7.19
N ALA A 21 -12.46 -17.16 7.57
CA ALA A 21 -12.52 -16.01 6.68
C ALA A 21 -11.19 -15.24 6.70
N VAL A 22 -10.70 -14.87 5.52
CA VAL A 22 -9.53 -14.01 5.31
C VAL A 22 -9.92 -12.84 4.41
N SER A 23 -9.62 -11.63 4.84
CA SER A 23 -9.68 -10.41 4.03
C SER A 23 -8.25 -9.89 3.88
N LEU A 24 -7.74 -9.80 2.65
CA LEU A 24 -6.35 -9.44 2.38
C LEU A 24 -6.25 -8.33 1.35
N THR A 25 -5.54 -7.27 1.71
CA THR A 25 -5.08 -6.24 0.78
C THR A 25 -3.56 -6.35 0.65
N SER A 26 -3.05 -6.37 -0.57
CA SER A 26 -1.61 -6.42 -0.87
C SER A 26 -1.26 -5.44 -1.98
N THR A 27 -0.05 -4.89 -1.93
CA THR A 27 0.37 -3.82 -2.83
C THR A 27 1.88 -3.82 -3.05
N VAL A 28 2.29 -3.14 -4.13
CA VAL A 28 3.66 -2.63 -4.34
C VAL A 28 3.69 -1.10 -4.28
N ASN A 29 2.65 -0.50 -3.70
CA ASN A 29 2.21 0.89 -3.74
C ASN A 29 1.63 1.31 -5.11
N TYR A 30 2.33 2.11 -5.90
CA TYR A 30 1.83 2.57 -7.20
C TYR A 30 1.81 1.45 -8.25
N PRO A 31 1.17 1.65 -9.42
CA PRO A 31 1.27 0.70 -10.52
C PRO A 31 2.74 0.46 -10.87
N PHE A 32 3.13 -0.81 -10.87
CA PHE A 32 4.52 -1.26 -11.04
C PHE A 32 5.52 -0.84 -9.95
N GLY A 33 5.05 -0.36 -8.80
CA GLY A 33 5.87 0.01 -7.65
C GLY A 33 6.96 1.02 -7.98
N ALA A 34 8.20 0.71 -7.65
CA ALA A 34 9.36 1.55 -7.99
C ALA A 34 9.72 1.50 -9.48
N SER A 35 9.01 0.71 -10.30
CA SER A 35 9.38 0.41 -11.69
C SER A 35 10.78 -0.21 -11.81
N VAL A 36 11.25 -0.88 -10.74
CA VAL A 36 12.54 -1.57 -10.68
C VAL A 36 12.29 -3.07 -10.58
N LEU A 37 12.65 -3.79 -11.64
CA LEU A 37 12.62 -5.24 -11.69
C LEU A 37 14.01 -5.78 -11.38
N SER A 38 14.11 -6.72 -10.43
CA SER A 38 15.36 -7.44 -10.17
C SER A 38 15.70 -8.34 -11.37
N PRO A 39 16.84 -8.14 -12.07
CA PRO A 39 17.18 -8.95 -13.25
C PRO A 39 17.46 -10.42 -12.93
N SER A 40 17.88 -10.72 -11.70
CA SER A 40 18.22 -12.08 -11.28
C SER A 40 17.02 -12.89 -10.77
N THR A 41 16.00 -12.22 -10.21
CA THR A 41 14.86 -12.91 -9.58
C THR A 41 13.53 -12.66 -10.29
N GLY A 42 13.43 -11.63 -11.13
CA GLY A 42 12.18 -11.20 -11.74
C GLY A 42 11.20 -10.56 -10.74
N ILE A 43 11.61 -10.29 -9.51
CA ILE A 43 10.76 -9.63 -8.51
C ILE A 43 10.74 -8.13 -8.79
N LEU A 44 9.54 -7.56 -8.79
CA LEU A 44 9.30 -6.12 -8.88
C LEU A 44 9.38 -5.50 -7.48
N LEU A 45 10.16 -4.44 -7.33
CA LEU A 45 10.30 -3.74 -6.06
C LEU A 45 9.18 -2.74 -5.85
N ASN A 46 8.66 -2.68 -4.61
CA ASN A 46 7.71 -1.65 -4.20
C ASN A 46 8.38 -0.26 -4.14
N ASN A 47 7.55 0.78 -4.15
CA ASN A 47 7.94 2.14 -3.77
C ASN A 47 7.27 2.57 -2.45
N GLU A 48 7.11 1.66 -1.49
CA GLU A 48 6.39 1.92 -0.24
C GLU A 48 7.03 3.02 0.62
N MET A 49 8.29 3.39 0.34
CA MET A 49 8.93 4.53 0.97
C MET A 49 8.19 5.86 0.71
N ASP A 50 7.39 5.94 -0.37
CA ASP A 50 6.55 7.10 -0.70
C ASP A 50 5.39 7.30 0.30
N ASP A 51 4.99 6.25 1.01
CA ASP A 51 3.93 6.33 2.03
C ASP A 51 4.41 7.00 3.33
N PHE A 52 5.72 7.25 3.49
CA PHE A 52 6.21 8.09 4.58
C PHE A 52 5.98 9.57 4.27
N SER A 53 5.69 10.34 5.33
CA SER A 53 5.75 11.79 5.24
C SER A 53 7.19 12.28 5.24
N MET A 54 7.45 13.41 4.57
CA MET A 54 8.73 14.09 4.58
C MET A 54 8.56 15.49 5.20
N PRO A 55 9.59 16.03 5.87
CA PRO A 55 9.60 17.40 6.37
C PRO A 55 9.82 18.38 5.20
N VAL A 56 8.85 18.43 4.28
CA VAL A 56 8.84 19.36 3.14
C VAL A 56 7.90 20.52 3.44
N ASP A 57 8.28 21.70 2.95
CA ASP A 57 7.42 22.88 3.00
C ASP A 57 6.40 22.77 1.86
N THR A 58 5.13 22.54 2.19
CA THR A 58 4.10 22.15 1.22
C THR A 58 3.43 23.34 0.52
N GLY A 59 3.93 24.56 0.76
CA GLY A 59 3.38 25.80 0.19
C GLY A 59 1.94 26.09 0.66
N GLU A 60 1.31 27.13 0.11
CA GLU A 60 -0.10 27.43 0.42
C GLU A 60 -1.02 26.39 -0.25
N GLY A 61 -1.73 25.61 0.58
CA GLY A 61 -2.75 24.64 0.14
C GLY A 61 -2.34 23.17 0.17
N GLY A 62 -1.07 22.87 0.49
CA GLY A 62 -0.63 21.50 0.73
C GLY A 62 -1.04 20.97 2.11
N LEU A 63 -1.19 19.66 2.24
CA LEU A 63 -1.37 19.02 3.55
C LEU A 63 -0.11 19.25 4.40
N PRO A 64 -0.24 19.48 5.72
CA PRO A 64 0.93 19.59 6.57
C PRO A 64 1.67 18.25 6.61
N ALA A 65 3.00 18.33 6.72
CA ALA A 65 3.81 17.16 7.01
C ALA A 65 3.33 16.47 8.30
N ALA A 66 3.42 15.14 8.35
CA ALA A 66 2.98 14.33 9.48
C ALA A 66 4.20 13.75 10.21
N PRO A 67 4.70 14.39 11.29
CA PRO A 67 5.92 13.94 11.97
C PRO A 67 5.84 12.51 12.52
N SER A 68 4.64 12.09 12.92
CA SER A 68 4.36 10.72 13.36
C SER A 68 4.64 9.67 12.27
N ASN A 69 4.64 10.07 10.99
CA ASN A 69 4.92 9.23 9.83
C ASN A 69 6.21 9.63 9.11
N PHE A 70 7.18 10.26 9.79
CA PHE A 70 8.51 10.46 9.21
C PHE A 70 9.33 9.17 9.17
N ILE A 71 10.24 9.10 8.19
CA ILE A 71 11.15 7.98 7.95
C ILE A 71 12.06 7.76 9.16
N GLN A 72 12.15 6.51 9.60
CA GLN A 72 13.12 6.04 10.61
C GLN A 72 13.56 4.61 10.26
N PRO A 73 14.78 4.20 10.64
CA PRO A 73 15.24 2.82 10.42
C PRO A 73 14.27 1.81 11.03
N ASN A 74 13.93 0.76 10.26
CA ASN A 74 12.99 -0.31 10.64
C ASN A 74 11.54 0.11 10.92
N LYS A 75 11.19 1.38 10.72
CA LYS A 75 9.81 1.84 10.84
C LYS A 75 9.01 1.38 9.63
N ARG A 76 7.71 1.14 9.81
CA ARG A 76 6.77 0.86 8.73
C ARG A 76 6.04 2.15 8.34
N PRO A 77 5.88 2.44 7.04
CA PRO A 77 5.10 3.58 6.60
C PRO A 77 3.62 3.39 6.97
N LEU A 78 2.92 4.51 7.19
CA LEU A 78 1.47 4.50 7.37
C LEU A 78 0.79 4.01 6.08
N SER A 79 -0.16 3.09 6.20
CA SER A 79 -0.96 2.61 5.07
C SER A 79 -2.44 2.97 5.23
N SER A 80 -3.12 3.18 4.11
CA SER A 80 -4.58 3.32 4.05
C SER A 80 -5.31 2.00 3.79
N MET A 81 -4.58 0.88 3.67
CA MET A 81 -5.19 -0.44 3.49
C MET A 81 -6.12 -0.78 4.65
N THR A 82 -7.37 -1.16 4.33
CA THR A 82 -8.41 -1.42 5.31
C THR A 82 -9.10 -2.77 5.07
N PRO A 83 -8.40 -3.91 5.22
CA PRO A 83 -9.05 -5.23 5.17
C PRO A 83 -9.98 -5.43 6.39
N ILE A 84 -11.24 -5.81 6.16
CA ILE A 84 -12.28 -5.90 7.20
C ILE A 84 -13.09 -7.20 7.06
N ILE A 85 -13.45 -7.81 8.18
CA ILE A 85 -14.47 -8.87 8.29
C ILE A 85 -15.57 -8.37 9.23
N VAL A 86 -16.83 -8.42 8.80
CA VAL A 86 -18.00 -8.05 9.60
C VAL A 86 -18.72 -9.31 10.06
N LEU A 87 -19.00 -9.41 11.36
CA LEU A 87 -19.75 -10.51 11.96
C LEU A 87 -21.20 -10.10 12.25
N LYS A 88 -22.10 -11.08 12.31
CA LYS A 88 -23.49 -10.90 12.75
C LYS A 88 -23.66 -11.40 14.17
#